data_AF-A0A7S4CJ63-F1
#
_entry.id   AF-A0A7S4CJ63-F1
#
_cell.length_a   1.000
_cell.length_b   1.000
_cell.length_c   1.000
_cell.angle_alpha   90.00
_cell.angle_beta   90.00
_cell.angle_gamma   90.00
#
_symmetry.space_group_name_H-M   'P 1'
#
loop_
_entity.id
_entity.type
_entity.pdbx_description
1 polymer ?
#
loop_
_entity_poly.entity_id
_entity_poly.type
_entity_poly.pdbx_seq_one_letter_code
_entity_poly.pdbx_strand_id
1 'polypeptide(L)'
;MGGLAPSVLYKYRVRSGSPEAPWSDFGTFVSLPEAGAATPFTFAIWADMGVYSWNNMDSVIANFEARTIAFAAHIGDHGYDIGDLGRGDGYFDAISAMYTKGLFVPGVGNHEYYHDHFHRYDAYTSGIAKYNPSHSQKYYSLNIGQLHLIVLDSTPYFDMPGSDKAQQREWLEA
;
A
#
# COMPACT_ATOMS: atom_id res chain seq x y z
N MET A 1 -12.98 -5.46 4.04
CA MET A 1 -14.07 -5.01 4.94
C MET A 1 -14.79 -3.89 4.23
N GLY A 2 -16.13 -3.85 4.22
CA GLY A 2 -16.91 -2.78 3.58
C GLY A 2 -17.82 -2.09 4.60
N GLY A 3 -18.30 -0.89 4.30
CA GLY A 3 -19.25 -0.16 5.16
C GLY A 3 -18.65 0.39 6.46
N LEU A 4 -17.38 0.80 6.43
CA LEU A 4 -16.73 1.43 7.58
C LEU A 4 -17.20 2.89 7.70
N ALA A 5 -17.53 3.34 8.91
CA ALA A 5 -17.75 4.74 9.21
C ALA A 5 -16.41 5.50 9.06
N PRO A 6 -16.42 6.75 8.54
CA PRO A 6 -15.20 7.52 8.32
C PRO A 6 -14.54 7.94 9.64
N SER A 7 -13.21 7.97 9.66
CA SER A 7 -12.41 8.42 10.83
C SER A 7 -12.71 7.68 12.14
N VAL A 8 -13.04 6.39 12.08
CA VAL A 8 -13.34 5.53 13.23
C VAL A 8 -12.20 4.54 13.47
N LEU A 9 -11.85 4.34 14.75
CA LEU A 9 -10.90 3.30 15.18
C LEU A 9 -11.56 1.92 15.13
N TYR A 10 -10.99 1.03 14.34
CA TYR A 10 -11.40 -0.37 14.25
C TYR A 10 -10.34 -1.29 14.86
N LYS A 11 -10.79 -2.36 15.51
CA LYS A 11 -9.96 -3.45 16.01
C LYS A 11 -10.19 -4.68 15.14
N TYR A 12 -9.12 -5.34 14.71
CA TYR A 12 -9.19 -6.49 13.82
C TYR A 12 -8.17 -7.56 14.22
N ARG A 13 -8.38 -8.78 13.72
CA ARG A 13 -7.39 -9.86 13.71
C ARG A 13 -7.65 -10.73 12.50
N VAL A 14 -6.64 -11.39 11.99
CA VAL A 14 -6.72 -12.22 10.79
C VAL A 14 -6.36 -13.65 11.11
N ARG A 15 -6.80 -14.58 10.27
CA ARG A 15 -6.33 -15.97 10.26
C ARG A 15 -6.29 -16.43 8.81
N SER A 16 -5.47 -17.44 8.51
CA SER A 16 -5.53 -18.06 7.19
C SER A 16 -6.86 -18.81 7.00
N GLY A 17 -7.17 -19.19 5.77
CA GLY A 17 -8.37 -19.97 5.46
C GLY A 17 -8.35 -21.40 5.98
N SER A 18 -7.22 -21.88 6.53
CA SER A 18 -7.11 -23.24 7.07
C SER A 18 -7.97 -23.39 8.36
N PRO A 19 -8.70 -24.51 8.52
CA PRO A 19 -9.55 -24.74 9.70
C PRO A 19 -8.81 -24.63 11.04
N GLU A 20 -7.53 -25.01 11.07
CA GLU A 20 -6.71 -25.07 12.29
C GLU A 20 -5.77 -23.87 12.45
N ALA A 21 -5.84 -22.88 11.55
CA ALA A 21 -4.95 -21.73 11.63
C ALA A 21 -5.19 -20.90 12.89
N PRO A 22 -4.13 -20.54 13.64
CA PRO A 22 -4.25 -19.64 14.76
C PRO A 22 -4.72 -18.26 14.27
N TRP A 23 -5.41 -17.54 15.15
CA TRP A 23 -5.66 -16.12 14.96
C TRP A 23 -4.38 -15.34 15.23
N SER A 24 -4.16 -14.28 14.47
CA SER A 24 -3.17 -13.26 14.79
C SER A 24 -3.53 -12.55 16.11
N ASP A 25 -2.56 -11.84 16.66
CA ASP A 25 -2.84 -10.79 17.64
C ASP A 25 -3.80 -9.74 17.06
N PHE A 26 -4.42 -8.98 17.96
CA PHE A 26 -5.28 -7.88 17.55
C PHE A 26 -4.45 -6.71 17.04
N GLY A 27 -4.76 -6.26 15.83
CA GLY A 27 -4.34 -4.97 15.28
C GLY A 27 -5.45 -3.93 15.41
N THR A 28 -5.08 -2.68 15.14
CA THR A 28 -6.04 -1.57 15.04
C THR A 28 -5.68 -0.63 13.90
N PHE A 29 -6.68 -0.06 13.24
CA PHE A 29 -6.49 1.00 12.26
C PHE A 29 -7.61 2.04 12.40
N VAL A 30 -7.37 3.26 11.94
CA VAL A 30 -8.40 4.29 11.80
C VAL A 30 -8.83 4.33 10.33
N SER A 31 -10.12 4.26 10.06
CA SER A 31 -10.64 4.40 8.69
C SER A 31 -10.37 5.81 8.14
N LEU A 32 -10.30 5.92 6.82
CA LEU A 32 -10.02 7.19 6.16
C LEU A 32 -11.10 8.25 6.43
N PRO A 33 -10.75 9.54 6.33
CA PRO A 33 -11.73 10.62 6.23
C PRO A 33 -12.72 10.37 5.08
N GLU A 34 -13.96 10.83 5.27
CA GLU A 34 -14.99 10.77 4.25
C GLU A 34 -14.57 11.54 2.99
N ALA A 35 -14.77 10.95 1.81
CA ALA A 35 -14.47 11.63 0.55
C ALA A 35 -15.31 12.92 0.41
N GLY A 36 -14.66 14.02 0.04
CA GLY A 36 -15.26 15.36 -0.02
C GLY A 36 -15.30 16.11 1.32
N ALA A 37 -14.91 15.49 2.44
CA ALA A 37 -14.86 16.19 3.72
C ALA A 37 -13.81 17.31 3.69
N ALA A 38 -14.20 18.50 4.18
CA ALA A 38 -13.34 19.67 4.27
C ALA A 38 -12.42 19.68 5.51
N THR A 39 -12.48 18.63 6.34
CA THR A 39 -11.61 18.50 7.51
C THR A 39 -10.18 18.26 7.05
N PRO A 40 -9.22 19.13 7.44
CA PRO A 40 -7.82 18.92 7.10
C PRO A 40 -7.29 17.61 7.69
N PHE A 41 -6.40 16.96 6.95
CA PHE A 41 -5.67 15.79 7.41
C PHE A 41 -4.22 15.85 6.89
N THR A 42 -3.35 15.07 7.52
CA THR A 42 -1.95 14.92 7.11
C THR A 42 -1.71 13.49 6.68
N PHE A 43 -0.82 13.29 5.71
CA PHE A 43 -0.40 11.98 5.25
C PHE A 43 1.10 11.97 5.00
N ALA A 44 1.71 10.79 5.05
CA ALA A 44 3.12 10.60 4.71
C ALA A 44 3.24 10.08 3.26
N ILE A 45 4.31 10.47 2.57
CA ILE A 45 4.65 9.96 1.24
C ILE A 45 6.16 9.74 1.13
N TRP A 46 6.56 8.59 0.58
CA TRP A 46 7.96 8.24 0.30
C TRP A 46 8.01 7.13 -0.76
N ALA A 47 9.21 6.85 -1.26
CA ALA A 47 9.54 5.70 -2.09
C ALA A 47 10.90 5.14 -1.62
N ASP A 48 11.42 4.11 -2.26
CA ASP A 48 12.84 3.75 -2.16
C ASP A 48 13.28 3.37 -0.73
N MET A 49 12.37 2.80 0.06
CA MET A 49 12.61 2.64 1.50
C MET A 49 13.59 1.49 1.80
N GLY A 50 13.41 0.36 1.13
CA GLY A 50 14.13 -0.87 1.43
C GLY A 50 14.00 -1.32 2.90
N VAL A 51 14.95 -2.16 3.31
CA VAL A 51 15.13 -2.63 4.70
C VAL A 51 16.54 -2.27 5.14
N TYR A 52 16.79 -0.98 5.37
CA TYR A 52 18.08 -0.47 5.82
C TYR A 52 17.92 0.25 7.16
N SER A 53 18.98 0.30 7.96
CA SER A 53 18.97 0.95 9.29
C SER A 53 18.75 2.46 9.25
N TRP A 54 18.79 3.09 8.07
CA TRP A 54 18.67 4.53 7.87
C TRP A 54 17.39 4.93 7.12
N ASN A 55 16.37 4.07 7.13
CA ASN A 55 15.10 4.36 6.49
C ASN A 55 14.14 5.14 7.41
N ASN A 56 12.96 5.48 6.90
CA ASN A 56 11.93 6.26 7.59
C ASN A 56 10.88 5.41 8.33
N MET A 57 11.09 4.10 8.49
CA MET A 57 10.07 3.18 9.03
C MET A 57 9.62 3.57 10.45
N ASP A 58 10.57 3.81 11.35
CA ASP A 58 10.28 4.21 12.74
C ASP A 58 9.50 5.53 12.82
N SER A 59 9.84 6.49 11.96
CA SER A 59 9.13 7.77 11.87
C SER A 59 7.67 7.58 11.42
N VAL A 60 7.42 6.69 10.46
CA VAL A 60 6.06 6.40 10.00
C VAL A 60 5.25 5.67 11.09
N ILE A 61 5.86 4.69 11.76
CA ILE A 61 5.25 3.99 12.90
C ILE A 61 4.86 5.00 14.00
N ALA A 62 5.79 5.85 14.42
CA ALA A 62 5.55 6.85 15.46
C ALA A 62 4.41 7.81 15.06
N ASN A 63 4.34 8.22 13.79
CA ASN A 63 3.26 9.09 13.31
C ASN A 63 1.89 8.40 13.31
N PHE A 64 1.81 7.11 12.97
CA PHE A 64 0.55 6.37 13.10
C PHE A 64 0.12 6.20 14.55
N GLU A 65 1.05 5.86 15.44
CA GLU A 65 0.78 5.67 16.87
C GLU A 65 0.34 6.98 17.54
N ALA A 66 0.97 8.10 17.18
CA ALA A 66 0.60 9.43 17.61
C ALA A 66 -0.65 9.99 16.90
N ARG A 67 -1.15 9.29 15.87
CA ARG A 67 -2.28 9.71 15.01
C ARG A 67 -2.07 11.08 14.35
N THR A 68 -0.83 11.38 13.97
CA THR A 68 -0.47 12.61 13.26
C THR A 68 -0.63 12.47 11.74
N ILE A 69 -0.75 11.24 11.23
CA ILE A 69 -1.05 10.95 9.82
C ILE A 69 -2.29 10.05 9.69
N ALA A 70 -3.11 10.30 8.67
CA ALA A 70 -4.31 9.52 8.37
C ALA A 70 -4.00 8.27 7.52
N PHE A 71 -3.02 8.39 6.63
CA PHE A 71 -2.50 7.30 5.81
C PHE A 71 -1.06 7.59 5.38
N ALA A 72 -0.46 6.60 4.73
CA ALA A 72 0.92 6.65 4.30
C ALA A 72 1.01 6.06 2.88
N ALA A 73 1.75 6.72 1.98
CA ALA A 73 1.86 6.30 0.59
C ALA A 73 3.32 5.92 0.28
N HIS A 74 3.53 4.65 -0.08
CA HIS A 74 4.85 4.07 -0.39
C HIS A 74 4.90 3.80 -1.90
N ILE A 75 5.52 4.70 -2.66
CA ILE A 75 5.32 4.80 -4.11
C ILE A 75 6.39 4.06 -4.92
N GLY A 76 6.66 2.81 -4.57
CA GLY A 76 7.59 1.94 -5.30
C GLY A 76 8.93 1.72 -4.61
N ASP A 77 9.67 0.73 -5.13
CA ASP A 77 10.97 0.26 -4.66
C ASP A 77 10.94 -0.10 -3.16
N HIS A 78 10.08 -1.07 -2.88
CA HIS A 78 9.68 -1.49 -1.55
C HIS A 78 10.82 -2.15 -0.78
N GLY A 79 11.19 -3.36 -1.22
CA GLY A 79 12.23 -4.18 -0.59
C GLY A 79 13.57 -4.12 -1.30
N TYR A 80 13.65 -3.47 -2.47
CA TYR A 80 14.75 -3.65 -3.43
C TYR A 80 14.99 -5.15 -3.67
N ASP A 81 14.07 -5.79 -4.40
CA ASP A 81 13.99 -7.24 -4.66
C ASP A 81 13.13 -8.04 -3.66
N ILE A 82 11.81 -7.82 -3.72
CA ILE A 82 10.86 -8.59 -2.90
C ILE A 82 10.64 -10.02 -3.43
N GLY A 83 10.98 -10.28 -4.70
CA GLY A 83 10.81 -11.58 -5.33
C GLY A 83 11.77 -12.65 -4.77
N ASP A 84 12.97 -12.24 -4.33
CA ASP A 84 13.85 -13.14 -3.56
C ASP A 84 13.20 -13.53 -2.23
N LEU A 85 13.18 -14.83 -1.92
CA LEU A 85 12.47 -15.32 -0.73
C LEU A 85 13.08 -14.78 0.57
N GLY A 86 14.42 -14.77 0.69
CA GLY A 86 15.09 -14.31 1.90
C GLY A 86 14.95 -12.81 2.11
N ARG A 87 15.18 -12.02 1.05
CA ARG A 87 15.04 -10.56 1.08
C ARG A 87 13.59 -10.14 1.26
N GLY A 88 12.67 -10.74 0.52
CA GLY A 88 11.26 -10.42 0.58
C GLY A 88 10.62 -10.85 1.89
N ASP A 89 10.91 -12.03 2.44
CA ASP A 89 10.43 -12.42 3.77
C ASP A 89 10.95 -11.43 4.83
N GLY A 90 12.25 -11.09 4.80
CA GLY A 90 12.82 -10.10 5.70
C GLY A 90 12.19 -8.70 5.55
N TYR A 91 11.83 -8.30 4.33
CA TYR A 91 11.07 -7.06 4.09
C TYR A 91 9.67 -7.14 4.69
N PHE A 92 8.91 -8.22 4.47
CA PHE A 92 7.55 -8.33 4.99
C PHE A 92 7.52 -8.48 6.52
N ASP A 93 8.52 -9.13 7.11
CA ASP A 93 8.69 -9.20 8.56
C ASP A 93 8.91 -7.80 9.14
N ALA A 94 9.86 -7.04 8.58
CA ALA A 94 10.14 -5.67 9.03
C ALA A 94 8.94 -4.73 8.82
N ILE A 95 8.34 -4.76 7.63
CA ILE A 95 7.24 -3.85 7.27
C ILE A 95 5.95 -4.17 8.03
N SER A 96 5.76 -5.40 8.50
CA SER A 96 4.53 -5.82 9.19
C SER A 96 4.23 -4.95 10.42
N ALA A 97 5.27 -4.54 11.14
CA ALA A 97 5.17 -3.64 12.29
C ALA A 97 4.62 -2.25 11.91
N MET A 98 4.83 -1.83 10.66
CA MET A 98 4.34 -0.58 10.10
C MET A 98 2.97 -0.76 9.43
N TYR A 99 2.80 -1.78 8.59
CA TYR A 99 1.58 -2.05 7.81
C TYR A 99 0.35 -2.41 8.67
N THR A 100 0.56 -2.82 9.91
CA THR A 100 -0.52 -3.09 10.87
C THR A 100 -1.00 -1.85 11.64
N LYS A 101 -0.34 -0.70 11.49
CA LYS A 101 -0.64 0.53 12.26
C LYS A 101 -1.64 1.45 11.56
N GLY A 102 -1.79 1.33 10.25
CA GLY A 102 -2.62 2.25 9.47
C GLY A 102 -2.81 1.80 8.02
N LEU A 103 -3.38 2.69 7.20
CA LEU A 103 -3.59 2.44 5.79
C LEU A 103 -2.35 2.81 4.96
N PHE A 104 -1.97 1.93 4.04
CA PHE A 104 -0.89 2.12 3.08
C PHE A 104 -1.40 2.17 1.66
N VAL A 105 -0.91 3.13 0.88
CA VAL A 105 -1.16 3.28 -0.55
C VAL A 105 0.12 2.89 -1.30
N PRO A 106 0.22 1.67 -1.84
CA PRO A 106 1.42 1.21 -2.55
C PRO A 106 1.44 1.67 -4.01
N GLY A 107 2.57 2.20 -4.46
CA GLY A 107 2.91 2.32 -5.88
C GLY A 107 3.88 1.22 -6.27
N VAL A 108 4.04 1.00 -7.58
CA VAL A 108 5.01 0.04 -8.11
C VAL A 108 6.26 0.77 -8.58
N GLY A 109 7.43 0.23 -8.23
CA GLY A 109 8.72 0.62 -8.77
C GLY A 109 9.32 -0.49 -9.63
N ASN A 110 10.49 -0.23 -10.19
CA ASN A 110 11.17 -1.23 -11.02
C ASN A 110 11.69 -2.41 -10.22
N HIS A 111 12.05 -2.21 -8.95
CA HIS A 111 12.59 -3.29 -8.12
C HIS A 111 11.57 -4.35 -7.74
N GLU A 112 10.27 -4.09 -7.96
CA GLU A 112 9.21 -5.08 -7.78
C GLU A 112 9.15 -6.09 -8.93
N TYR A 113 9.85 -5.86 -10.05
CA TYR A 113 9.92 -6.82 -11.17
C TYR A 113 10.96 -7.93 -10.96
N TYR A 114 12.04 -7.63 -10.24
CA TYR A 114 13.19 -8.52 -10.16
C TYR A 114 12.86 -9.85 -9.45
N HIS A 115 13.50 -10.93 -9.89
CA HIS A 115 13.32 -12.34 -9.50
C HIS A 115 11.96 -13.00 -9.73
N ASP A 116 10.85 -12.29 -9.55
CA ASP A 116 9.52 -12.89 -9.56
C ASP A 116 8.52 -12.20 -10.49
N HIS A 117 8.97 -11.29 -11.35
CA HIS A 117 8.13 -10.66 -12.37
C HIS A 117 6.85 -10.03 -11.78
N PHE A 118 6.98 -9.31 -10.65
CA PHE A 118 5.89 -8.69 -9.89
C PHE A 118 4.99 -9.64 -9.09
N HIS A 119 5.20 -10.96 -9.13
CA HIS A 119 4.28 -11.92 -8.50
C HIS A 119 3.99 -11.60 -7.03
N ARG A 120 5.01 -11.25 -6.25
CA ARG A 120 4.85 -10.94 -4.83
C ARG A 120 4.23 -9.56 -4.62
N TYR A 121 4.61 -8.56 -5.42
CA TYR A 121 3.94 -7.25 -5.39
C TYR A 121 2.44 -7.42 -5.63
N ASP A 122 2.10 -8.15 -6.68
CA ASP A 122 0.74 -8.41 -7.11
C ASP A 122 -0.05 -9.22 -6.06
N ALA A 123 0.60 -10.15 -5.37
CA ALA A 123 -0.05 -10.93 -4.31
C ALA A 123 -0.48 -10.06 -3.13
N TYR A 124 0.41 -9.23 -2.57
CA TYR A 124 0.07 -8.43 -1.37
C TYR A 124 -0.81 -7.21 -1.70
N THR A 125 -0.78 -6.73 -2.95
CA THR A 125 -1.62 -5.62 -3.42
C THR A 125 -2.93 -6.05 -4.08
N SER A 126 -3.19 -7.36 -4.19
CA SER A 126 -4.40 -7.96 -4.81
C SER A 126 -5.73 -7.37 -4.35
N GLY A 127 -5.80 -6.85 -3.12
CA GLY A 127 -6.98 -6.14 -2.62
C GLY A 127 -7.33 -4.88 -3.41
N ILE A 128 -6.35 -4.18 -3.98
CA ILE A 128 -6.54 -2.91 -4.70
C ILE A 128 -7.26 -3.14 -6.02
N ALA A 129 -6.74 -4.05 -6.85
CA ALA A 129 -7.33 -4.40 -8.15
C ALA A 129 -8.81 -4.83 -8.02
N LYS A 130 -9.17 -5.47 -6.90
CA LYS A 130 -10.54 -5.91 -6.63
C LYS A 130 -11.54 -4.76 -6.44
N TYR A 131 -11.09 -3.62 -5.93
CA TYR A 131 -11.98 -2.51 -5.53
C TYR A 131 -11.74 -1.21 -6.30
N ASN A 132 -10.87 -1.22 -7.31
CA ASN A 132 -10.62 -0.05 -8.15
C ASN A 132 -11.22 -0.19 -9.56
N PRO A 133 -11.81 0.88 -10.14
CA PRO A 133 -12.28 0.88 -11.53
C PRO A 133 -11.24 0.49 -12.58
N SER A 134 -9.94 0.73 -12.34
CA SER A 134 -8.88 0.31 -13.26
C SER A 134 -8.71 -1.20 -13.35
N HIS A 135 -9.23 -1.95 -12.36
CA HIS A 135 -8.91 -3.36 -12.12
C HIS A 135 -7.40 -3.66 -12.03
N SER A 136 -6.60 -2.62 -11.82
CA SER A 136 -5.15 -2.67 -11.67
C SER A 136 -4.76 -2.34 -10.24
N GLN A 137 -3.69 -2.96 -9.78
CA GLN A 137 -3.01 -2.64 -8.52
C GLN A 137 -1.71 -1.86 -8.71
N LYS A 138 -1.38 -1.54 -9.97
CA LYS A 138 -0.20 -0.77 -10.36
C LYS A 138 -0.55 0.67 -10.75
N TYR A 139 -1.78 0.91 -11.20
CA TYR A 139 -2.35 2.24 -11.40
C TYR A 139 -3.81 2.29 -11.00
N TYR A 140 -4.18 3.32 -10.24
CA TYR A 140 -5.48 3.41 -9.59
C TYR A 140 -5.66 4.78 -8.93
N SER A 141 -6.90 5.10 -8.50
CA SER A 141 -7.18 6.33 -7.75
C SER A 141 -7.99 6.08 -6.47
N LEU A 142 -7.84 6.99 -5.51
CA LEU A 142 -8.53 6.97 -4.22
C LEU A 142 -9.02 8.39 -3.88
N ASN A 143 -10.22 8.49 -3.31
CA ASN A 143 -10.73 9.74 -2.75
C ASN A 143 -10.64 9.68 -1.22
N ILE A 144 -9.95 10.65 -0.62
CA ILE A 144 -9.66 10.69 0.82
C ILE A 144 -9.85 12.11 1.33
N GLY A 145 -10.89 12.39 2.10
CA GLY A 145 -11.21 13.79 2.42
C GLY A 145 -11.35 14.60 1.14
N GLN A 146 -10.74 15.79 1.11
CA GLN A 146 -10.62 16.65 -0.07
C GLN A 146 -9.55 16.24 -1.10
N LEU A 147 -8.82 15.13 -0.90
CA LEU A 147 -7.77 14.67 -1.81
C LEU A 147 -8.32 13.66 -2.81
N HIS A 148 -8.07 13.90 -4.10
CA HIS A 148 -8.09 12.89 -5.15
C HIS A 148 -6.66 12.45 -5.42
N LEU A 149 -6.30 11.23 -4.99
CA LEU A 149 -4.97 10.66 -5.16
C LEU A 149 -4.97 9.73 -6.37
N ILE A 150 -4.04 9.95 -7.30
CA ILE A 150 -3.80 9.09 -8.47
C ILE A 150 -2.43 8.44 -8.30
N VAL A 151 -2.39 7.12 -8.38
CA VAL A 151 -1.17 6.31 -8.42
C VAL A 151 -1.00 5.82 -9.86
N LEU A 152 0.18 6.02 -10.42
CA LEU A 152 0.52 5.62 -11.78
C LEU A 152 1.68 4.63 -11.75
N ASP A 153 1.66 3.69 -12.69
CA ASP A 153 2.78 2.83 -13.00
C ASP A 153 3.72 3.56 -13.96
N SER A 154 4.94 3.84 -13.48
CA SER A 154 5.97 4.51 -14.27
C SER A 154 6.89 3.54 -15.01
N THR A 155 6.95 2.26 -14.62
CA THR A 155 7.90 1.30 -15.17
C THR A 155 7.81 1.15 -16.71
N PRO A 156 6.63 1.15 -17.36
CA PRO A 156 6.57 0.96 -18.82
C PRO A 156 7.04 2.18 -19.62
N TYR A 157 7.27 3.33 -18.97
CA TYR A 157 7.82 4.54 -19.59
C TYR A 157 9.35 4.59 -19.54
N PHE A 158 9.99 3.65 -18.84
CA PHE A 158 11.45 3.51 -18.73
C PHE A 158 11.95 2.17 -19.30
N ASP A 159 11.26 1.67 -20.34
CA ASP A 159 11.57 0.39 -21.01
C ASP A 159 11.62 -0.82 -20.08
N MET A 160 10.90 -0.76 -18.96
CA MET A 160 10.74 -1.88 -18.03
C MET A 160 9.36 -2.52 -18.16
N PRO A 161 9.23 -3.82 -17.86
CA PRO A 161 7.92 -4.46 -17.77
C PRO A 161 7.04 -3.76 -16.75
N GLY A 162 5.74 -3.72 -17.01
CA GLY A 162 4.77 -2.98 -16.21
C GLY A 162 3.38 -3.05 -16.81
N SER A 163 2.55 -2.09 -16.44
CA SER A 163 1.21 -1.91 -16.98
C SER A 163 1.22 -1.55 -18.46
N ASP A 164 0.12 -1.82 -19.16
CA ASP A 164 -0.04 -1.37 -20.55
C ASP A 164 -0.18 0.17 -20.59
N LYS A 165 0.69 0.83 -21.38
CA LYS A 165 0.73 2.31 -21.47
C LYS A 165 -0.55 2.91 -22.05
N ALA A 166 -1.16 2.24 -23.02
CA ALA A 166 -2.36 2.74 -23.66
C ALA A 166 -3.55 2.64 -22.69
N GLN A 167 -3.72 1.50 -22.04
CA GLN A 167 -4.78 1.28 -21.04
C GLN A 167 -4.65 2.22 -19.85
N GLN A 168 -3.43 2.42 -19.32
CA GLN A 168 -3.23 3.38 -18.22
C GLN A 168 -3.58 4.81 -18.65
N ARG A 169 -3.17 5.22 -19.87
CA ARG A 169 -3.49 6.56 -20.40
C ARG A 169 -5.00 6.73 -20.59
N GLU A 170 -5.67 5.76 -21.19
CA GLU A 170 -7.12 5.78 -21.38
C GLU A 170 -7.87 5.84 -20.04
N TRP A 171 -7.42 5.09 -19.04
CA TRP A 171 -7.97 5.16 -17.68
C TRP A 171 -7.76 6.53 -17.02
N LEU A 172 -6.58 7.14 -17.20
CA LEU A 172 -6.27 8.45 -16.61
C LEU A 172 -7.09 9.59 -17.22
N GLU A 173 -7.44 9.49 -18.50
CA GLU A 173 -8.20 10.52 -19.24
C GLU A 173 -9.73 10.40 -19.07
N ALA A 174 -10.22 9.28 -18.53
CA ALA A 174 -11.64 9.00 -18.32
C ALA A 174 -12.23 9.66 -17.06
#